data_AF-A0A8R1W7T6-F1
#
_entry.id   AF-A0A8R1W7T6-F1
#
_cell.length_a   1.000
_cell.length_b   1.000
_cell.length_c   1.000
_cell.angle_alpha   90.00
_cell.angle_beta   90.00
_cell.angle_gamma   90.00
#
_symmetry.space_group_name_H-M   'P 1'
#
loop_
_entity.id
_entity.type
_entity.pdbx_description
1 polymer ?
#
loop_
_entity_poly.entity_id
_entity_poly.type
_entity_poly.pdbx_seq_one_letter_code
_entity_poly.pdbx_strand_id
1 'polypeptide(L)'
;MASLRSLNRTLRNVQAGAIDPMQVDTPPEENDNNEEELYEVDIDSFDLDTYANSHTGLARIYRLMYIADHCPRLRSDALRLAISHVITTMNANLYRVLHRKLQQ
;
A
#
# COMPACT_ATOMS: atom_id res chain seq x y z
N MET A 1 -4.41 35.01 -67.52
CA MET A 1 -5.04 33.68 -67.52
C MET A 1 -3.96 32.61 -67.39
N ALA A 2 -4.29 31.52 -66.70
CA ALA A 2 -3.55 30.26 -66.52
C ALA A 2 -2.43 30.22 -65.45
N SER A 3 -2.82 29.61 -64.32
CA SER A 3 -1.99 28.98 -63.29
C SER A 3 -1.21 27.78 -63.86
N LEU A 4 -0.11 27.39 -63.17
CA LEU A 4 0.24 26.01 -62.77
C LEU A 4 1.77 25.84 -62.68
N ARG A 5 2.29 25.57 -61.47
CA ARG A 5 2.96 24.29 -61.12
C ARG A 5 3.74 24.43 -59.81
N SER A 6 3.19 23.76 -58.80
CA SER A 6 3.89 23.32 -57.60
C SER A 6 5.20 22.61 -57.97
N LEU A 7 6.30 23.01 -57.31
CA LEU A 7 7.46 22.18 -57.09
C LEU A 7 7.85 22.33 -55.62
N ASN A 8 7.38 21.35 -54.84
CA ASN A 8 7.86 21.01 -53.51
C ASN A 8 9.39 20.99 -53.44
N ARG A 9 9.98 21.41 -52.32
CA ARG A 9 10.73 20.54 -51.40
C ARG A 9 11.73 21.29 -50.51
N THR A 10 11.76 20.83 -49.25
CA THR A 10 12.91 20.82 -48.34
C THR A 10 13.11 22.04 -47.44
N LEU A 11 12.43 21.98 -46.29
CA LEU A 11 13.00 21.91 -44.94
C LEU A 11 14.31 22.67 -44.63
N ARG A 12 14.20 23.51 -43.58
CA ARG A 12 15.13 23.82 -42.46
C ARG A 12 15.12 25.33 -42.23
N ASN A 13 14.12 25.85 -41.53
CA ASN A 13 14.12 26.02 -40.07
C ASN A 13 15.43 26.63 -39.56
N VAL A 14 15.45 27.94 -39.29
CA VAL A 14 15.94 28.51 -38.03
C VAL A 14 15.32 29.91 -37.79
N GLN A 15 14.66 30.07 -36.63
CA GLN A 15 14.43 31.28 -35.81
C GLN A 15 13.48 32.39 -36.29
N ALA A 16 12.22 32.26 -35.88
CA ALA A 16 11.51 33.37 -35.24
C ALA A 16 11.32 33.00 -33.76
N GLY A 17 11.83 33.83 -32.85
CA GLY A 17 11.70 33.64 -31.41
C GLY A 17 10.25 33.78 -30.96
N ALA A 18 9.53 32.67 -30.96
CA ALA A 18 8.35 32.48 -30.13
C ALA A 18 8.84 31.79 -28.86
N ILE A 19 8.95 32.55 -27.78
CA ILE A 19 9.10 31.98 -26.44
C ILE A 19 7.79 31.24 -26.14
N ASP A 20 7.83 29.91 -26.13
CA ASP A 20 6.71 29.12 -25.62
C ASP A 20 6.39 29.57 -24.20
N PRO A 21 5.10 29.78 -23.83
CA PRO A 21 4.75 30.04 -22.44
C PRO A 21 5.25 28.86 -21.62
N MET A 22 6.12 29.13 -20.64
CA MET A 22 6.72 28.09 -19.81
C MET A 22 5.62 27.13 -19.33
N GLN A 23 5.70 25.87 -19.74
CA GLN A 23 4.86 24.82 -19.17
C GLN A 23 5.14 24.81 -17.66
N VAL A 24 4.09 25.04 -16.87
CA VAL A 24 4.12 24.74 -15.45
C VAL A 24 4.29 23.22 -15.37
N ASP A 25 5.45 22.75 -14.93
CA ASP A 25 5.63 21.36 -14.55
C ASP A 25 4.71 21.09 -13.38
N THR A 26 3.51 20.56 -13.65
CA THR A 26 2.66 20.00 -12.60
C THR A 26 3.47 18.87 -11.98
N PRO A 27 3.80 18.90 -10.68
CA PRO A 27 4.39 17.74 -10.03
C PRO A 27 3.46 16.55 -10.30
N PRO A 28 3.99 15.34 -10.53
CA PRO A 28 3.13 14.17 -10.50
C PRO A 28 2.39 14.20 -9.17
N GLU A 29 1.07 14.32 -9.22
CA GLU A 29 0.21 14.07 -8.07
C GLU A 29 0.46 12.60 -7.71
N GLU A 30 1.35 12.36 -6.76
CA GLU A 30 1.53 11.07 -6.11
C GLU A 30 0.23 10.81 -5.34
N ASN A 31 -0.73 10.18 -6.02
CA ASN A 31 -1.99 9.79 -5.43
C ASN A 31 -1.70 8.74 -4.34
N ASP A 32 -1.56 9.21 -3.09
CA ASP A 32 -1.41 8.42 -1.87
C ASP A 32 -2.64 7.53 -1.55
N ASN A 33 -3.61 7.39 -2.46
CA ASN A 33 -4.63 6.34 -2.36
C ASN A 33 -3.96 4.98 -2.57
N ASN A 34 -3.39 4.46 -1.49
CA ASN A 34 -3.10 3.05 -1.33
C ASN A 34 -4.44 2.31 -1.24
N GLU A 35 -5.02 1.99 -2.41
CA GLU A 35 -6.17 1.11 -2.53
C GLU A 35 -5.84 -0.17 -1.74
N GLU A 36 -6.61 -0.49 -0.69
CA GLU A 36 -6.43 -1.72 0.09
C GLU A 36 -6.74 -2.91 -0.83
N GLU A 37 -5.71 -3.39 -1.54
CA GLU A 37 -5.81 -4.52 -2.45
C GLU A 37 -6.20 -5.76 -1.64
N LEU A 38 -7.44 -6.22 -1.82
CA LEU A 38 -7.98 -7.38 -1.13
C LEU A 38 -7.37 -8.65 -1.74
N TYR A 39 -6.25 -9.12 -1.19
CA TYR A 39 -5.62 -10.36 -1.61
C TYR A 39 -6.19 -11.55 -0.83
N GLU A 40 -6.72 -12.54 -1.55
CA GLU A 40 -7.09 -13.83 -0.95
C GLU A 40 -5.82 -14.64 -0.68
N VAL A 41 -5.41 -14.68 0.59
CA VAL A 41 -4.33 -15.57 1.05
C VAL A 41 -4.84 -16.99 1.10
N ASP A 42 -4.15 -17.92 0.47
CA ASP A 42 -4.36 -19.35 0.71
C ASP A 42 -3.92 -19.70 2.14
N ILE A 43 -4.90 -19.92 3.02
CA ILE A 43 -4.70 -20.08 4.47
C ILE A 43 -4.47 -21.55 4.84
N ASP A 44 -4.71 -22.50 3.94
CA ASP A 44 -4.85 -23.90 4.30
C ASP A 44 -3.52 -24.56 4.73
N SER A 45 -2.38 -23.93 4.42
CA SER A 45 -1.05 -24.34 4.90
C SER A 45 -0.39 -23.40 5.92
N PHE A 46 -1.08 -22.36 6.39
CA PHE A 46 -0.47 -21.36 7.28
C PHE A 46 -0.60 -21.73 8.76
N ASP A 47 0.52 -22.08 9.38
CA ASP A 47 0.59 -22.29 10.83
C ASP A 47 0.92 -20.98 11.57
N LEU A 48 -0.12 -20.43 12.20
CA LEU A 48 -0.07 -19.18 12.93
C LEU A 48 0.84 -19.25 14.17
N ASP A 49 0.86 -20.38 14.88
CA ASP A 49 1.64 -20.51 16.12
C ASP A 49 3.13 -20.55 15.83
N THR A 50 3.55 -21.33 14.82
CA THR A 50 4.94 -21.38 14.37
C THR A 50 5.40 -20.01 13.89
N TYR A 51 4.59 -19.31 13.09
CA TYR A 51 4.91 -17.96 12.64
C TYR A 51 5.07 -16.97 13.80
N ALA A 52 4.16 -17.01 14.77
CA ALA A 52 4.22 -16.14 15.93
C ALA A 52 5.46 -16.40 16.80
N ASN A 53 5.84 -17.67 16.97
CA ASN A 53 6.99 -18.08 17.77
C ASN A 53 8.34 -17.70 17.14
N SER A 54 8.39 -17.46 15.82
CA SER A 54 9.59 -16.92 15.16
C SER A 54 9.86 -15.44 15.49
N HIS A 55 8.92 -14.75 16.14
CA HIS A 55 9.02 -13.33 16.49
C HIS A 55 8.92 -13.11 18.00
N THR A 56 9.48 -12.01 18.48
CA THR A 56 9.51 -11.69 19.92
C THR A 56 9.05 -10.26 20.21
N GLY A 57 8.63 -10.03 21.46
CA GLY A 57 8.24 -8.71 21.97
C GLY A 57 7.09 -8.08 21.19
N LEU A 58 7.14 -6.76 21.02
CA LEU A 58 6.09 -5.99 20.33
C LEU A 58 5.94 -6.37 18.86
N ALA A 59 7.02 -6.79 18.20
CA ALA A 59 6.99 -7.17 16.79
C ALA A 59 6.07 -8.36 16.52
N ARG A 60 6.04 -9.35 17.44
CA ARG A 60 5.10 -10.47 17.38
C ARG A 60 3.65 -10.00 17.45
N ILE A 61 3.37 -9.04 18.34
CA ILE A 61 2.01 -8.52 18.57
C ILE A 61 1.51 -7.76 17.34
N TYR A 62 2.31 -6.85 16.79
CA TYR A 62 1.91 -6.06 15.61
C TYR A 62 1.70 -6.93 14.37
N ARG A 63 2.53 -7.97 14.19
CA ARG A 63 2.36 -8.94 13.10
C ARG A 63 1.06 -9.74 13.24
N LEU A 64 0.74 -10.24 14.45
CA LEU A 64 -0.53 -10.92 14.70
C LEU A 64 -1.73 -9.99 14.49
N MET A 65 -1.61 -8.73 14.87
CA MET A 65 -2.66 -7.73 14.64
C MET A 65 -2.86 -7.46 13.14
N TYR A 66 -1.77 -7.38 12.36
CA TYR A 66 -1.84 -7.27 10.91
C TYR A 66 -2.56 -8.46 10.27
N ILE A 67 -2.21 -9.69 10.66
CA ILE A 67 -2.89 -10.90 10.19
C ILE A 67 -4.38 -10.88 10.54
N ALA A 68 -4.73 -10.41 11.74
CA ALA A 68 -6.13 -10.31 12.16
C ALA A 68 -6.97 -9.30 11.37
N ASP A 69 -6.33 -8.30 10.76
CA ASP A 69 -6.99 -7.28 9.95
C ASP A 69 -7.13 -7.74 8.48
N HIS A 70 -6.19 -8.55 7.96
CA HIS A 70 -6.18 -8.97 6.55
C HIS A 70 -6.77 -10.37 6.32
N CYS A 71 -6.78 -11.25 7.34
CA CYS A 71 -7.26 -12.62 7.23
C CYS A 71 -8.45 -12.88 8.17
N PRO A 72 -9.70 -12.67 7.72
CA PRO A 72 -10.90 -12.85 8.55
C PRO A 72 -11.01 -14.25 9.17
N ARG A 73 -10.58 -15.30 8.45
CA ARG A 73 -10.60 -16.70 8.94
C ARG A 73 -9.72 -16.92 10.17
N LEU A 74 -8.59 -16.24 10.28
CA LEU A 74 -7.62 -16.41 11.38
C LEU A 74 -7.74 -15.32 12.45
N ARG A 75 -8.62 -14.32 12.25
CA ARG A 75 -8.74 -13.14 13.11
C ARG A 75 -8.87 -13.49 14.58
N SER A 76 -9.78 -14.40 14.93
CA SER A 76 -10.02 -14.77 16.34
C SER A 76 -8.78 -15.39 16.99
N ASP A 77 -8.09 -16.27 16.26
CA ASP A 77 -6.95 -17.01 16.79
C ASP A 77 -5.71 -16.12 16.88
N ALA A 78 -5.49 -15.26 15.89
CA ALA A 78 -4.44 -14.25 15.91
C ALA A 78 -4.60 -13.27 17.07
N LEU A 79 -5.83 -12.80 17.32
CA LEU A 79 -6.11 -11.90 18.45
C LEU A 79 -5.93 -12.60 19.81
N ARG A 80 -6.38 -13.85 19.97
CA ARG A 80 -6.15 -14.63 21.20
C ARG A 80 -4.66 -14.82 21.48
N LEU A 81 -3.89 -15.16 20.45
CA LEU A 81 -2.45 -15.35 20.57
C LEU A 81 -1.73 -14.04 20.88
N ALA A 82 -2.15 -12.93 20.28
CA ALA A 82 -1.63 -11.59 20.58
C ALA A 82 -1.91 -11.17 22.03
N ILE A 83 -3.13 -11.44 22.54
CA ILE A 83 -3.50 -11.16 23.93
C ILE A 83 -2.66 -11.98 24.91
N SER A 84 -2.44 -13.26 24.63
CA SER A 84 -1.56 -14.10 25.45
C SER A 84 -0.15 -13.49 25.54
N HIS A 85 0.39 -13.01 24.41
CA HIS A 85 1.72 -12.42 24.39
C HIS A 85 1.79 -11.03 25.05
N VAL A 86 0.77 -10.18 24.88
CA VAL A 86 0.79 -8.82 25.44
C VAL A 86 0.84 -8.80 26.96
N ILE A 87 0.23 -9.80 27.61
CA ILE A 87 0.28 -9.99 29.07
C ILE A 87 1.74 -10.12 29.52
N THR A 88 2.58 -10.83 28.77
CA THR A 88 4.00 -10.99 29.10
C THR A 88 4.80 -9.69 28.96
N THR A 89 4.35 -8.77 28.08
CA THR A 89 4.99 -7.46 27.86
C THR A 89 4.50 -6.35 28.81
N MET A 90 3.50 -6.64 29.66
CA MET A 90 2.89 -5.69 30.60
C MET A 90 2.34 -4.41 29.95
N ASN A 91 1.99 -4.45 28.66
CA ASN A 91 1.42 -3.30 27.95
C ASN A 91 -0.11 -3.26 28.09
N ALA A 92 -0.59 -2.52 29.10
CA ALA A 92 -2.02 -2.41 29.40
C ALA A 92 -2.84 -1.72 28.28
N ASN A 93 -2.23 -0.80 27.53
CA ASN A 93 -2.91 -0.11 26.44
C ASN A 93 -3.20 -1.06 25.28
N LEU A 94 -2.20 -1.83 24.84
CA LEU A 94 -2.36 -2.83 23.80
C LEU A 94 -3.32 -3.94 24.23
N TYR A 95 -3.28 -4.36 25.49
CA TYR A 95 -4.26 -5.32 26.03
C TYR A 95 -5.70 -4.87 25.83
N ARG A 96 -6.02 -3.60 26.17
CA ARG A 96 -7.36 -3.02 25.99
C ARG A 96 -7.76 -2.94 24.52
N VAL A 97 -6.83 -2.53 23.65
CA VAL A 97 -7.08 -2.44 22.19
C VAL A 97 -7.38 -3.81 21.59
N LEU A 98 -6.57 -4.82 21.91
CA LEU A 98 -6.75 -6.19 21.41
C LEU A 98 -8.07 -6.80 21.91
N HIS A 99 -8.41 -6.61 23.18
CA HIS A 99 -9.69 -7.09 23.72
C HIS A 99 -10.90 -6.40 23.08
N ARG A 100 -10.81 -5.10 22.79
CA ARG A 100 -11.86 -4.38 22.05
C ARG A 100 -12.02 -4.93 20.63
N LYS A 101 -10.90 -5.16 19.92
CA LYS A 101 -10.91 -5.75 18.58
C LYS A 101 -11.52 -7.16 18.54
N LEU A 102 -11.33 -7.95 19.61
CA LEU A 102 -11.89 -9.31 19.70
C LEU A 102 -13.41 -9.33 19.91
N GLN A 103 -13.98 -8.25 20.46
CA GLN A 103 -15.42 -8.11 20.66
C GLN A 103 -16.18 -7.60 19.42
N GLN A 104 -15.45 -7.21 18.37
CA GLN A 104 -15.96 -6.74 17.08
C GLN A 104 -15.89 -7.88 16.06
#